data_AF-A0A0R3R1D3-F1
#
_entry.id   AF-A0A0R3R1D3-F1
#
_cell.length_a   1.000
_cell.length_b   1.000
_cell.length_c   1.000
_cell.angle_alpha   90.00
_cell.angle_beta   90.00
_cell.angle_gamma   90.00
#
_symmetry.space_group_name_H-M   'P 1'
#
loop_
_entity.id
_entity.type
_entity.pdbx_description
1 polymer ?
#
loop_
_entity_poly.entity_id
_entity_poly.type
_entity_poly.pdbx_seq_one_letter_code
_entity_poly.pdbx_strand_id
1 'polypeptide(L)'
;MVFSDDDAGKRYLKKYTFRPLRFSSETYLLLLCFQIYCDGPILKAVQDAHLYPDSKHFVDMPLKYDPVTTLKDFGDFGEKWKNKTLLQKFVDEHFDPPGFELMEWYPEDWIAFPSSFLKIENYHLRRWALHLHRIWRDLCRRIKEDVRRHQELYSLLYVPHPFIIPGGRFREFYYWDSFWIVKGLLFSEMYETAKGIVRNLAYMVDNHGFVPNGGRVYYLVRSQPPLLAPMVYECYLATGDLDFVQEILPMLEKEYNFWMLQRAQTLHDEERGVNISFFQYRASMKTPRPESYREDLELAKDLHSMAEKELMWSNIASAAETGWDFSTRWFAQSGPEMHDMKSIRTWSIVPVDLNAFICINARIMASFYEII
;
A
#
# COMPACT_ATOMS: atom_id res chain seq x y z
N MET A 1 23.59 2.89 -49.21
CA MET A 1 24.98 2.69 -48.76
C MET A 1 24.94 2.44 -47.28
N VAL A 2 25.52 1.30 -46.87
CA VAL A 2 25.61 0.80 -45.50
C VAL A 2 26.76 1.51 -44.79
N PHE A 3 26.53 2.00 -43.58
CA PHE A 3 27.51 2.23 -42.51
C PHE A 3 26.72 2.03 -41.19
N SER A 4 26.74 0.82 -40.63
CA SER A 4 27.70 0.30 -39.64
C SER A 4 27.47 0.88 -38.24
N ASP A 5 26.80 0.07 -37.40
CA ASP A 5 26.88 0.11 -35.95
C ASP A 5 28.34 0.07 -35.48
N ASP A 6 28.72 0.93 -34.54
CA ASP A 6 29.24 0.46 -33.25
C ASP A 6 29.40 1.60 -32.22
N ASP A 7 29.06 1.25 -30.98
CA ASP A 7 29.72 1.71 -29.74
C ASP A 7 29.24 2.93 -28.92
N ALA A 8 27.92 3.16 -28.80
CA ALA A 8 27.38 4.06 -27.75
C ALA A 8 26.34 3.47 -26.79
N GLY A 9 25.86 2.24 -27.01
CA GLY A 9 24.69 1.69 -26.30
C GLY A 9 24.94 0.68 -25.17
N LYS A 10 26.20 0.32 -24.87
CA LYS A 10 26.51 -0.87 -24.02
C LYS A 10 27.10 -0.56 -22.63
N ARG A 11 26.69 0.51 -21.95
CA ARG A 11 27.17 0.79 -20.58
C ARG A 11 26.16 0.86 -19.43
N TYR A 12 24.85 0.70 -19.66
CA TYR A 12 23.86 0.74 -18.56
C TYR A 12 22.84 -0.41 -18.58
N LEU A 13 23.29 -1.65 -18.78
CA LEU A 13 22.53 -2.84 -18.43
C LEU A 13 23.29 -3.64 -17.37
N LYS A 14 23.38 -3.07 -16.16
CA LYS A 14 23.54 -3.94 -14.98
C LYS A 14 22.28 -4.78 -14.90
N LYS A 15 22.42 -6.07 -15.20
CA LYS A 15 21.44 -7.12 -14.92
C LYS A 15 21.02 -7.01 -13.45
N TYR A 16 19.93 -6.32 -13.16
CA TYR A 16 19.16 -6.54 -11.94
C TYR A 16 18.36 -7.84 -12.12
N THR A 17 19.08 -8.95 -12.18
CA THR A 17 18.48 -10.25 -11.86
C THR A 17 18.03 -10.17 -10.41
N PHE A 18 16.73 -10.32 -10.18
CA PHE A 18 16.17 -10.57 -8.86
C PHE A 18 17.03 -11.66 -8.22
N ARG A 19 17.81 -11.30 -7.20
CA ARG A 19 18.45 -12.33 -6.39
C ARG A 19 17.29 -13.13 -5.79
N PRO A 20 17.28 -14.47 -5.88
CA PRO A 20 16.40 -15.23 -5.00
C PRO A 20 16.66 -14.72 -3.59
N LEU A 21 15.60 -14.43 -2.84
CA LEU A 21 15.67 -14.01 -1.44
C LEU A 21 16.75 -14.88 -0.78
N ARG A 22 17.92 -14.30 -0.49
CA ARG A 22 18.89 -14.96 0.35
C ARG A 22 18.15 -15.15 1.65
N PHE A 23 18.05 -16.38 2.15
CA PHE A 23 17.47 -16.68 3.44
C PHE A 23 18.27 -15.96 4.53
N SER A 24 17.96 -14.68 4.74
CA SER A 24 18.31 -13.91 5.92
C SER A 24 17.31 -14.29 7.01
N SER A 25 17.71 -14.14 8.27
CA SER A 25 16.80 -14.25 9.42
C SER A 25 15.55 -13.38 9.24
N GLU A 26 15.70 -12.21 8.60
CA GLU A 26 14.59 -11.29 8.28
C GLU A 26 13.56 -11.91 7.31
N THR A 27 14.00 -12.70 6.33
CA THR A 27 13.08 -13.36 5.37
C THR A 27 12.26 -14.45 6.05
N TYR A 28 12.87 -15.19 6.99
CA TYR A 28 12.19 -16.21 7.77
C TYR A 28 11.17 -15.63 8.75
N LEU A 29 11.51 -14.52 9.42
CA LEU A 29 10.60 -13.83 10.33
C LEU A 29 9.39 -13.24 9.58
N LEU A 30 9.61 -12.67 8.39
CA LEU A 30 8.51 -12.20 7.54
C LEU A 30 7.56 -13.34 7.17
N LEU A 31 8.08 -14.53 6.83
CA LEU A 31 7.25 -15.71 6.53
C LEU A 31 6.37 -16.13 7.70
N LEU A 32 6.86 -16.01 8.95
CA LEU A 32 6.06 -16.32 10.14
C LEU A 32 4.96 -15.29 10.39
N CYS A 33 5.23 -14.00 10.15
CA CYS A 33 4.18 -12.97 10.17
C CYS A 33 3.08 -13.28 9.15
N PHE A 34 3.44 -13.74 7.96
CA PHE A 34 2.46 -14.16 6.94
C PHE A 34 1.61 -15.34 7.42
N GLN A 35 2.19 -16.31 8.13
CA GLN A 35 1.41 -17.41 8.70
C GLN A 35 0.43 -16.97 9.80
N ILE A 36 0.66 -15.85 10.49
CA ILE A 36 -0.27 -15.35 11.51
C ILE A 36 -1.33 -14.46 10.89
N TYR A 37 -0.91 -13.51 10.04
CA TYR A 37 -1.74 -12.42 9.57
C TYR A 37 -2.29 -12.60 8.15
N CYS A 38 -1.78 -13.53 7.34
CA CYS A 38 -2.17 -13.65 5.92
C CYS A 38 -2.93 -14.93 5.58
N ASP A 39 -2.44 -16.12 5.96
CA ASP A 39 -3.02 -17.37 5.48
C ASP A 39 -3.00 -18.56 6.45
N GLY A 40 -2.53 -18.37 7.69
CA GLY A 40 -2.41 -19.49 8.61
C GLY A 40 -3.57 -19.67 9.60
N PRO A 41 -3.38 -20.59 10.57
CA PRO A 41 -4.47 -21.20 11.30
C PRO A 41 -5.15 -20.26 12.32
N ILE A 42 -4.40 -19.31 12.89
CA ILE A 42 -4.94 -18.36 13.87
C ILE A 42 -5.90 -17.39 13.18
N LEU A 43 -5.50 -16.79 12.05
CA LEU A 43 -6.37 -15.95 11.22
C LEU A 43 -7.67 -16.69 10.89
N LYS A 44 -7.56 -17.90 10.34
CA LYS A 44 -8.73 -18.70 9.98
C LYS A 44 -9.67 -18.92 11.16
N ALA A 45 -9.14 -19.36 12.32
CA ALA A 45 -9.96 -19.62 13.50
C ALA A 45 -10.68 -18.35 14.01
N VAL A 46 -9.97 -17.22 14.07
CA VAL A 46 -10.53 -15.93 14.53
C VAL A 46 -11.61 -15.42 13.57
N GLN A 47 -11.38 -15.52 12.26
CA GLN A 47 -12.33 -15.08 11.25
C GLN A 47 -13.57 -15.99 11.23
N ASP A 48 -13.41 -17.32 11.22
CA ASP A 48 -14.51 -18.29 11.21
C ASP A 48 -15.40 -18.15 12.47
N ALA A 49 -14.79 -17.92 13.63
CA ALA A 49 -15.52 -17.72 14.90
C ALA A 49 -16.25 -16.37 14.99
N HIS A 50 -16.08 -15.49 14.01
CA HIS A 50 -16.60 -14.11 14.01
C HIS A 50 -16.27 -13.41 15.33
N LEU A 51 -15.01 -13.53 15.78
CA LEU A 51 -14.59 -13.01 17.08
C LEU A 51 -14.79 -11.50 17.17
N TYR A 52 -14.47 -10.81 16.07
CA TYR A 52 -14.67 -9.38 15.89
C TYR A 52 -15.62 -9.09 14.71
N PRO A 53 -16.41 -8.01 14.80
CA PRO A 53 -17.36 -7.63 13.74
C PRO A 53 -16.68 -7.27 12.42
N ASP A 54 -15.45 -6.78 12.47
CA ASP A 54 -14.66 -6.34 11.33
C ASP A 54 -13.45 -7.27 11.13
N SER A 55 -13.28 -7.80 9.92
CA SER A 55 -12.16 -8.71 9.60
C SER A 55 -10.79 -8.05 9.73
N LYS A 56 -10.69 -6.72 9.56
CA LYS A 56 -9.43 -5.98 9.76
C LYS A 56 -8.99 -5.94 11.23
N HIS A 57 -9.92 -6.09 12.18
CA HIS A 57 -9.60 -5.92 13.60
C HIS A 57 -8.47 -6.84 14.05
N PHE A 58 -8.55 -8.14 13.73
CA PHE A 58 -7.56 -9.13 14.16
C PHE A 58 -6.20 -8.93 13.48
N VAL A 59 -6.20 -8.64 12.17
CA VAL A 59 -4.95 -8.50 11.42
C VAL A 59 -4.18 -7.22 11.76
N ASP A 60 -4.79 -6.29 12.50
CA ASP A 60 -4.15 -5.10 13.06
C ASP A 60 -3.66 -5.29 14.52
N MET A 61 -3.90 -6.45 15.13
CA MET A 61 -3.50 -6.73 16.51
C MET A 61 -2.03 -7.15 16.56
N PRO A 62 -1.15 -6.44 17.30
CA PRO A 62 0.24 -6.87 17.48
C PRO A 62 0.35 -8.13 18.34
N LEU A 63 1.42 -8.88 18.15
CA LEU A 63 1.77 -9.99 19.02
C LEU A 63 2.43 -9.51 20.31
N LYS A 64 2.09 -10.16 21.42
CA LYS A 64 2.76 -10.02 22.73
C LYS A 64 4.01 -10.91 22.84
N TYR A 65 4.05 -11.99 22.08
CA TYR A 65 5.14 -12.97 22.06
C TYR A 65 5.60 -13.22 20.63
N ASP A 66 6.80 -13.76 20.45
CA ASP A 66 7.32 -14.02 19.10
C ASP A 66 6.39 -14.96 18.29
N PRO A 67 6.41 -14.89 16.96
CA PRO A 67 5.54 -15.70 16.10
C PRO A 67 5.68 -17.21 16.32
N VAL A 68 6.88 -17.70 16.64
CA VAL A 68 7.11 -19.15 16.83
C VAL A 68 6.40 -19.63 18.09
N THR A 69 6.58 -18.90 19.20
CA THR A 69 5.90 -19.19 20.46
C THR A 69 4.37 -19.12 20.27
N THR A 70 3.86 -18.05 19.65
CA THR A 70 2.41 -17.89 19.45
C THR A 70 1.80 -19.00 18.59
N LEU A 71 2.47 -19.39 17.49
CA LEU A 71 2.00 -20.48 16.63
C LEU A 71 2.07 -21.84 17.33
N LYS A 72 3.11 -22.07 18.13
CA LYS A 72 3.26 -23.29 18.93
C LYS A 72 2.15 -23.39 19.98
N ASP A 73 1.92 -22.31 20.73
CA ASP A 73 0.90 -22.26 21.77
C ASP A 73 -0.50 -22.44 21.16
N PHE A 74 -0.76 -21.93 19.96
CA PHE A 74 -1.98 -22.21 19.22
C PHE A 74 -2.09 -23.69 18.77
N GLY A 75 -0.97 -24.31 18.38
CA GLY A 75 -0.91 -25.74 18.08
C GLY A 75 -1.26 -26.60 19.30
N ASP A 76 -0.67 -26.29 20.46
CA ASP A 76 -0.92 -26.96 21.74
C ASP A 76 -2.35 -26.67 22.27
N PHE A 77 -2.91 -25.51 21.91
CA PHE A 77 -4.30 -25.17 22.17
C PHE A 77 -5.28 -26.13 21.45
N GLY A 78 -4.89 -26.66 20.28
CA GLY A 78 -5.61 -27.71 19.56
C GLY A 78 -7.06 -27.32 19.27
N GLU A 79 -7.98 -28.28 19.32
CA GLU A 79 -9.40 -28.08 18.98
C GLU A 79 -10.17 -27.12 19.90
N LYS A 80 -9.56 -26.60 20.98
CA LYS A 80 -10.18 -25.64 21.89
C LYS A 80 -10.60 -24.34 21.20
N TRP A 81 -9.96 -23.97 20.08
CA TRP A 81 -10.31 -22.78 19.30
C TRP A 81 -11.75 -22.80 18.78
N LYS A 82 -12.37 -23.98 18.63
CA LYS A 82 -13.79 -24.10 18.27
C LYS A 82 -14.73 -23.53 19.33
N ASN A 83 -14.28 -23.41 20.58
CA ASN A 83 -15.01 -22.68 21.62
C ASN A 83 -14.63 -21.21 21.58
N LYS A 84 -15.56 -20.36 21.14
CA LYS A 84 -15.37 -18.91 21.00
C LYS A 84 -14.85 -18.22 22.27
N THR A 85 -15.27 -18.66 23.46
CA THR A 85 -14.82 -18.07 24.73
C THR A 85 -13.36 -18.42 25.02
N LEU A 86 -12.94 -19.65 24.73
CA LEU A 86 -11.55 -20.05 24.91
C LEU A 86 -10.66 -19.39 23.86
N LEU A 87 -11.12 -19.28 22.61
CA LEU A 87 -10.41 -18.58 21.56
C LEU A 87 -10.23 -17.09 21.90
N GLN A 88 -11.26 -16.43 22.45
CA GLN A 88 -11.13 -15.04 22.91
C GLN A 88 -10.02 -14.91 23.96
N LYS A 89 -9.99 -15.80 24.96
CA LYS A 89 -8.93 -15.79 25.98
C LYS A 89 -7.54 -15.99 25.37
N PHE A 90 -7.41 -16.93 24.43
CA PHE A 90 -6.14 -17.12 23.72
C PHE A 90 -5.71 -15.83 23.02
N VAL A 91 -6.61 -15.17 22.28
CA VAL A 91 -6.30 -13.90 21.59
C VAL A 91 -5.93 -12.81 22.60
N ASP A 92 -6.68 -12.65 23.68
CA ASP A 92 -6.40 -11.65 24.72
C ASP A 92 -5.04 -11.86 25.41
N GLU A 93 -4.61 -13.12 25.55
CA GLU A 93 -3.32 -13.49 26.15
C GLU A 93 -2.13 -13.26 25.22
N HIS A 94 -2.31 -13.40 23.90
CA HIS A 94 -1.21 -13.39 22.91
C HIS A 94 -1.13 -12.14 22.05
N PHE A 95 -2.18 -11.31 22.03
CA PHE A 95 -2.25 -10.13 21.17
C PHE A 95 -2.59 -8.86 21.94
N ASP A 96 -1.99 -7.75 21.53
CA ASP A 96 -2.32 -6.40 21.97
C ASP A 96 -3.45 -5.80 21.12
N PRO A 97 -4.18 -4.80 21.64
CA PRO A 97 -5.26 -4.17 20.88
C PRO A 97 -4.71 -3.45 19.64
N PRO A 98 -5.51 -3.37 18.56
CA PRO A 98 -5.11 -2.64 17.36
C PRO A 98 -4.71 -1.19 17.68
N GLY A 99 -3.67 -0.68 17.02
CA GLY A 99 -3.16 0.68 17.22
C GLY A 99 -2.18 0.83 18.39
N PHE A 100 -1.89 -0.23 19.15
CA PHE A 100 -0.86 -0.21 20.20
C PHE A 100 0.54 0.16 19.67
N GLU A 101 0.78 -0.02 18.37
CA GLU A 101 2.04 0.24 17.64
C GLU A 101 2.32 1.73 17.42
N LEU A 102 1.32 2.58 17.62
CA LEU A 102 1.35 4.00 17.27
C LEU A 102 1.48 4.87 18.51
N MET A 103 2.11 6.03 18.31
CA MET A 103 2.16 7.12 19.27
C MET A 103 1.54 8.35 18.63
N GLU A 104 0.83 9.15 19.43
CA GLU A 104 0.47 10.51 19.02
C GLU A 104 1.74 11.32 18.78
N TRP A 105 1.72 12.13 17.73
CA TRP A 105 2.82 13.01 17.37
C TRP A 105 2.31 14.39 17.04
N TYR A 106 3.06 15.42 17.42
CA TYR A 106 2.74 16.81 17.14
C TYR A 106 3.78 17.34 16.16
N PRO A 107 3.40 17.65 14.89
CA PRO A 107 4.33 18.16 13.90
C PRO A 107 4.97 19.48 14.33
N GLU A 108 6.29 19.59 14.20
CA GLU A 108 7.07 20.77 14.63
C GLU A 108 6.80 21.99 13.74
N ASP A 109 6.49 21.76 12.47
CA ASP A 109 6.18 22.79 11.47
C ASP A 109 4.69 23.18 11.45
N TRP A 110 3.86 22.65 12.35
CA TRP A 110 2.47 23.06 12.47
C TRP A 110 2.34 24.40 13.20
N ILE A 111 1.72 25.38 12.55
CA ILE A 111 1.41 26.69 13.16
C ILE A 111 -0.08 27.00 13.05
N ALA A 112 -0.67 27.60 14.08
CA ALA A 112 -2.13 27.75 14.15
C ALA A 112 -2.77 28.58 13.03
N PHE A 113 -2.01 29.50 12.42
CA PHE A 113 -2.48 30.41 11.38
C PHE A 113 -1.43 30.56 10.27
N PRO A 114 -1.33 29.58 9.36
CA PRO A 114 -0.40 29.66 8.23
C PRO A 114 -0.76 30.81 7.29
N SER A 115 0.24 31.45 6.71
CA SER A 115 0.04 32.68 5.91
C SER A 115 -0.73 32.41 4.62
N SER A 116 -0.58 31.22 4.05
CA SER A 116 -1.29 30.70 2.89
C SER A 116 -2.82 30.83 2.99
N PHE A 117 -3.41 30.73 4.19
CA PHE A 117 -4.85 30.83 4.40
C PHE A 117 -5.39 32.25 4.16
N LEU A 118 -4.53 33.27 4.18
CA LEU A 118 -4.91 34.64 3.79
C LEU A 118 -5.33 34.73 2.33
N LYS A 119 -4.88 33.81 1.47
CA LYS A 119 -5.29 33.70 0.06
C LYS A 119 -6.77 33.30 -0.10
N ILE A 120 -7.40 32.74 0.94
CA ILE A 120 -8.82 32.41 0.94
C ILE A 120 -9.60 33.67 1.31
N GLU A 121 -10.08 34.42 0.31
CA GLU A 121 -10.74 35.73 0.54
C GLU A 121 -12.02 35.63 1.39
N ASN A 122 -12.82 34.59 1.16
CA ASN A 122 -14.06 34.40 1.90
C ASN A 122 -13.79 34.00 3.37
N TYR A 123 -14.25 34.83 4.31
CA TYR A 123 -14.07 34.63 5.74
C TYR A 123 -14.60 33.27 6.25
N HIS A 124 -15.78 32.86 5.80
CA HIS A 124 -16.39 31.60 6.27
C HIS A 124 -15.62 30.39 5.75
N LEU A 125 -15.19 30.40 4.48
CA LEU A 125 -14.34 29.35 3.91
C LEU A 125 -12.97 29.32 4.56
N ARG A 126 -12.36 30.48 4.85
CA ARG A 126 -11.08 30.55 5.57
C ARG A 126 -11.19 29.96 6.97
N ARG A 127 -12.25 30.30 7.72
CA ARG A 127 -12.51 29.75 9.05
C ARG A 127 -12.73 28.24 9.01
N TRP A 128 -13.48 27.74 8.03
CA TRP A 128 -13.68 26.30 7.82
C TRP A 128 -12.36 25.59 7.46
N ALA A 129 -11.55 26.16 6.57
CA ALA A 129 -10.26 25.59 6.18
C ALA A 129 -9.28 25.56 7.38
N LEU A 130 -9.28 26.59 8.24
CA LEU A 130 -8.50 26.58 9.49
C LEU A 130 -8.98 25.50 10.48
N HIS A 131 -10.26 25.12 10.44
CA HIS A 131 -10.74 23.97 11.20
C HIS A 131 -10.17 22.66 10.65
N LEU A 132 -10.14 22.48 9.33
CA LEU A 132 -9.48 21.31 8.71
C LEU A 132 -7.97 21.27 9.01
N HIS A 133 -7.29 22.41 8.97
CA HIS A 133 -5.87 22.51 9.28
C HIS A 133 -5.50 21.99 10.69
N ARG A 134 -6.40 22.17 11.67
CA ARG A 134 -6.21 21.62 13.02
C ARG A 134 -6.23 20.10 13.05
N ILE A 135 -6.95 19.46 12.13
CA ILE A 135 -7.08 17.99 12.08
C ILE A 135 -5.73 17.33 11.76
N TRP A 136 -4.84 17.99 11.01
CA TRP A 136 -3.49 17.46 10.74
C TRP A 136 -2.72 17.14 12.03
N ARG A 137 -2.81 18.03 13.01
CA ARG A 137 -2.19 17.83 14.32
C ARG A 137 -2.81 16.64 15.05
N ASP A 138 -4.13 16.49 14.99
CA ASP A 138 -4.86 15.46 15.74
C ASP A 138 -4.72 14.06 15.10
N LEU A 139 -4.47 13.98 13.79
CA LEU A 139 -4.26 12.74 13.03
C LEU A 139 -2.78 12.39 12.81
N CYS A 140 -1.83 13.19 13.28
CA CYS A 140 -0.42 12.87 13.14
C CYS A 140 -0.01 11.75 14.11
N ARG A 141 0.66 10.73 13.58
CA ARG A 141 1.13 9.57 14.32
C ARG A 141 2.60 9.30 14.00
N ARG A 142 3.26 8.65 14.95
CA ARG A 142 4.61 8.08 14.77
C ARG A 142 4.58 6.62 15.17
N ILE A 143 5.27 5.77 14.39
CA ILE A 143 5.41 4.36 14.73
C ILE A 143 6.40 4.23 15.89
N LYS A 144 6.07 3.38 16.88
CA LYS A 144 6.99 3.04 17.97
C LYS A 144 8.28 2.45 17.41
N GLU A 145 9.39 2.83 18.03
CA GLU A 145 10.72 2.29 17.68
C GLU A 145 10.82 0.77 17.88
N ASP A 146 9.96 0.22 18.74
CA ASP A 146 9.84 -1.22 18.94
C ASP A 146 9.46 -1.97 17.66
N VAL A 147 8.60 -1.37 16.81
CA VAL A 147 8.21 -1.96 15.52
C VAL A 147 9.42 -2.10 14.59
N ARG A 148 10.39 -1.17 14.64
CA ARG A 148 11.63 -1.28 13.87
C ARG A 148 12.51 -2.43 14.36
N ARG A 149 12.57 -2.64 15.67
CA ARG A 149 13.45 -3.62 16.31
C ARG A 149 12.88 -5.03 16.26
N HIS A 150 11.56 -5.14 16.27
CA HIS A 150 10.80 -6.38 16.38
C HIS A 150 9.68 -6.46 15.33
N GLN A 151 10.00 -6.18 14.06
CA GLN A 151 9.03 -6.16 12.95
C GLN A 151 8.23 -7.48 12.84
N GLU A 152 8.77 -8.59 13.34
CA GLU A 152 8.12 -9.88 13.44
C GLU A 152 6.89 -9.93 14.36
N LEU A 153 6.73 -8.98 15.28
CA LEU A 153 5.58 -8.91 16.19
C LEU A 153 4.38 -8.18 15.56
N TYR A 154 4.63 -7.46 14.47
CA TYR A 154 3.75 -6.41 13.99
C TYR A 154 3.32 -6.67 12.56
N SER A 155 2.01 -6.53 12.32
CA SER A 155 1.54 -6.42 10.95
C SER A 155 1.82 -5.02 10.38
N LEU A 156 1.97 -3.97 11.21
CA LEU A 156 2.34 -2.63 10.77
C LEU A 156 3.80 -2.60 10.31
N LEU A 157 4.05 -2.09 9.12
CA LEU A 157 5.38 -1.90 8.57
C LEU A 157 6.00 -0.61 9.13
N TYR A 158 7.21 -0.71 9.67
CA TYR A 158 7.91 0.46 10.20
C TYR A 158 8.24 1.49 9.12
N VAL A 159 8.12 2.77 9.47
CA VAL A 159 8.63 3.92 8.70
C VAL A 159 9.30 4.92 9.66
N PRO A 160 10.37 5.62 9.22
CA PRO A 160 11.20 6.42 10.13
C PRO A 160 10.58 7.77 10.53
N HIS A 161 9.72 8.36 9.71
CA HIS A 161 9.13 9.69 9.95
C HIS A 161 7.69 9.60 10.46
N PRO A 162 7.20 10.61 11.18
CA PRO A 162 5.78 10.77 11.44
C PRO A 162 4.97 10.88 10.15
N PHE A 163 3.69 10.52 10.22
CA PHE A 163 2.77 10.58 9.08
C PHE A 163 1.35 10.91 9.57
N ILE A 164 0.47 11.25 8.63
CA ILE A 164 -0.94 11.51 8.91
C ILE A 164 -1.74 10.25 8.56
N ILE A 165 -2.56 9.75 9.48
CA ILE A 165 -3.52 8.68 9.18
C ILE A 165 -4.81 9.24 8.58
N PRO A 166 -5.54 8.49 7.73
CA PRO A 166 -6.87 8.92 7.26
C PRO A 166 -7.90 9.08 8.40
N GLY A 167 -7.77 8.27 9.47
CA GLY A 167 -8.60 8.32 10.67
C GLY A 167 -9.51 7.09 10.85
N GLY A 168 -10.04 6.92 12.08
CA GLY A 168 -10.94 5.83 12.42
C GLY A 168 -10.27 4.45 12.42
N ARG A 169 -10.75 3.55 11.57
CA ARG A 169 -10.20 2.18 11.41
C ARG A 169 -8.88 2.16 10.63
N PHE A 170 -8.55 3.21 9.90
CA PHE A 170 -7.36 3.31 9.06
C PHE A 170 -6.22 3.91 9.88
N ARG A 171 -5.29 3.05 10.30
CA ARG A 171 -4.26 3.36 11.31
C ARG A 171 -2.85 3.23 10.75
N GLU A 172 -2.75 3.00 9.46
CA GLU A 172 -1.52 2.96 8.69
C GLU A 172 -1.53 4.09 7.65
N PHE A 173 -0.37 4.39 7.07
CA PHE A 173 -0.37 5.21 5.86
C PHE A 173 -1.03 4.42 4.72
N TYR A 174 -1.69 5.15 3.82
CA TYR A 174 -2.20 4.64 2.55
C TYR A 174 -1.56 5.42 1.42
N TYR A 175 -1.19 4.72 0.34
CA TYR A 175 -0.31 5.29 -0.66
C TYR A 175 -0.94 6.49 -1.39
N TRP A 176 -2.06 6.29 -2.09
CA TRP A 176 -2.63 7.39 -2.91
C TRP A 176 -3.29 8.48 -2.05
N ASP A 177 -3.83 8.13 -0.87
CA ASP A 177 -4.37 9.08 0.11
C ASP A 177 -3.29 10.08 0.56
N SER A 178 -2.05 9.59 0.70
CA SER A 178 -0.90 10.42 1.08
C SER A 178 -0.65 11.57 0.11
N PHE A 179 -1.04 11.45 -1.17
CA PHE A 179 -0.87 12.55 -2.14
C PHE A 179 -1.76 13.74 -1.76
N TRP A 180 -3.03 13.47 -1.45
CA TRP A 180 -3.98 14.51 -1.06
C TRP A 180 -3.63 15.12 0.31
N ILE A 181 -3.12 14.29 1.23
CA ILE A 181 -2.56 14.74 2.50
C ILE A 181 -1.37 15.67 2.24
N VAL A 182 -0.38 15.27 1.43
CA VAL A 182 0.78 16.09 1.08
C VAL A 182 0.35 17.42 0.47
N LYS A 183 -0.60 17.44 -0.47
CA LYS A 183 -1.16 18.69 -1.04
C LYS A 183 -1.73 19.60 0.06
N GLY A 184 -2.48 19.04 1.01
CA GLY A 184 -3.05 19.77 2.14
C GLY A 184 -2.01 20.29 3.14
N LEU A 185 -0.96 19.51 3.39
CA LEU A 185 0.17 19.88 4.26
C LEU A 185 1.00 21.01 3.64
N LEU A 186 1.29 20.93 2.33
CA LEU A 186 1.99 21.99 1.61
C LEU A 186 1.20 23.30 1.61
N PHE A 187 -0.13 23.25 1.41
CA PHE A 187 -0.97 24.42 1.59
C PHE A 187 -0.96 24.91 3.05
N SER A 188 -0.81 24.01 4.01
CA SER A 188 -0.69 24.33 5.43
C SER A 188 0.70 24.83 5.87
N GLU A 189 1.62 25.04 4.92
CA GLU A 189 3.01 25.43 5.17
C GLU A 189 3.80 24.41 6.02
N MET A 190 3.33 23.15 6.07
CA MET A 190 3.94 22.03 6.80
C MET A 190 4.86 21.22 5.88
N TYR A 191 5.92 21.89 5.40
CA TYR A 191 6.81 21.35 4.37
C TYR A 191 7.64 20.14 4.84
N GLU A 192 8.13 20.16 6.09
CA GLU A 192 8.95 19.07 6.62
C GLU A 192 8.12 17.84 6.91
N THR A 193 6.89 18.02 7.40
CA THR A 193 5.93 16.92 7.54
C THR A 193 5.58 16.31 6.18
N ALA A 194 5.35 17.12 5.15
CA ALA A 194 5.09 16.64 3.79
C ALA A 194 6.27 15.82 3.24
N LYS A 195 7.50 16.34 3.32
CA LYS A 195 8.72 15.62 2.91
C LYS A 195 8.93 14.33 3.72
N GLY A 196 8.63 14.34 5.02
CA GLY A 196 8.70 13.17 5.89
C GLY A 196 7.78 12.03 5.42
N ILE A 197 6.55 12.35 5.01
CA ILE A 197 5.63 11.35 4.42
C ILE A 197 6.20 10.78 3.13
N VAL A 198 6.74 11.63 2.25
CA VAL A 198 7.38 11.15 1.00
C VAL A 198 8.58 10.26 1.29
N ARG A 199 9.42 10.60 2.27
CA ARG A 199 10.54 9.76 2.73
C ARG A 199 10.06 8.41 3.28
N ASN A 200 8.94 8.37 3.98
CA ASN A 200 8.35 7.10 4.43
C ASN A 200 7.92 6.20 3.26
N LEU A 201 7.32 6.78 2.22
CA LEU A 201 6.95 6.02 1.02
C LEU A 201 8.19 5.58 0.23
N ALA A 202 9.20 6.43 0.11
CA ALA A 202 10.49 6.07 -0.49
C ALA A 202 11.19 4.95 0.31
N TYR A 203 11.10 4.97 1.64
CA TYR A 203 11.58 3.89 2.51
C TYR A 203 10.87 2.56 2.20
N MET A 204 9.57 2.58 1.90
CA MET A 204 8.85 1.38 1.46
C MET A 204 9.36 0.87 0.12
N VAL A 205 9.61 1.76 -0.85
CA VAL A 205 10.21 1.38 -2.12
C VAL A 205 11.61 0.78 -1.93
N ASP A 206 12.39 1.33 -1.00
CA ASP A 206 13.73 0.80 -0.76
C ASP A 206 13.69 -0.61 -0.14
N ASN A 207 12.80 -0.85 0.82
CA ASN A 207 12.74 -2.14 1.52
C ASN A 207 11.93 -3.21 0.77
N HIS A 208 10.94 -2.82 -0.04
CA HIS A 208 9.98 -3.74 -0.67
C HIS A 208 9.91 -3.65 -2.19
N GLY A 209 10.56 -2.65 -2.80
CA GLY A 209 10.61 -2.45 -4.25
C GLY A 209 9.47 -1.60 -4.83
N PHE A 210 8.46 -1.30 -4.03
CA PHE A 210 7.30 -0.48 -4.41
C PHE A 210 6.62 0.08 -3.14
N VAL A 211 5.71 1.04 -3.31
CA VAL A 211 4.86 1.49 -2.19
C VAL A 211 3.64 0.56 -2.08
N PRO A 212 3.45 -0.16 -0.96
CA PRO A 212 2.28 -1.01 -0.77
C PRO A 212 1.00 -0.17 -0.64
N ASN A 213 -0.16 -0.79 -0.84
CA ASN A 213 -1.48 -0.15 -0.67
C ASN A 213 -1.56 0.66 0.64
N GLY A 214 -1.12 0.05 1.74
CA GLY A 214 -0.85 0.73 2.99
C GLY A 214 0.26 0.04 3.77
N GLY A 215 0.61 0.61 4.93
CA GLY A 215 1.73 0.17 5.75
C GLY A 215 1.52 -1.12 6.55
N ARG A 216 1.01 -2.19 5.96
CA ARG A 216 0.78 -3.48 6.64
C ARG A 216 1.32 -4.65 5.83
N VAL A 217 1.78 -5.72 6.50
CA VAL A 217 2.36 -6.92 5.85
C VAL A 217 1.42 -7.56 4.83
N TYR A 218 0.12 -7.58 5.11
CA TYR A 218 -0.90 -8.15 4.20
C TYR A 218 -1.17 -7.26 2.97
N TYR A 219 -0.58 -6.06 2.91
CA TYR A 219 -0.58 -5.20 1.72
C TYR A 219 0.68 -5.38 0.85
N LEU A 220 1.69 -6.15 1.27
CA LEU A 220 2.92 -6.38 0.48
C LEU A 220 2.73 -7.20 -0.81
N VAL A 221 1.49 -7.55 -1.14
CA VAL A 221 1.12 -8.24 -2.39
C VAL A 221 0.59 -7.27 -3.46
N ARG A 222 0.32 -6.01 -3.11
CA ARG A 222 -0.29 -5.03 -4.00
C ARG A 222 0.05 -3.58 -3.65
N SER A 223 0.08 -2.72 -4.66
CA SER A 223 0.32 -1.28 -4.52
C SER A 223 -0.99 -0.49 -4.41
N GLN A 224 -0.96 0.75 -4.86
CA GLN A 224 -2.09 1.66 -5.09
C GLN A 224 -1.72 2.61 -6.26
N PRO A 225 -2.60 3.52 -6.71
CA PRO A 225 -2.27 4.47 -7.76
C PRO A 225 -0.92 5.19 -7.52
N PRO A 226 0.05 5.12 -8.46
CA PRO A 226 1.43 5.49 -8.18
C PRO A 226 1.65 6.99 -8.23
N LEU A 227 1.58 7.63 -7.05
CA LEU A 227 1.64 9.08 -6.91
C LEU A 227 2.92 9.58 -6.22
N LEU A 228 3.92 8.73 -5.97
CA LEU A 228 5.17 9.13 -5.30
C LEU A 228 5.94 10.23 -6.08
N ALA A 229 6.13 10.05 -7.39
CA ALA A 229 6.77 11.07 -8.23
C ALA A 229 6.00 12.42 -8.22
N PRO A 230 4.67 12.44 -8.39
CA PRO A 230 3.85 13.64 -8.16
C PRO A 230 4.02 14.28 -6.79
N MET A 231 4.12 13.50 -5.70
CA MET A 231 4.36 14.06 -4.36
C MET A 231 5.73 14.75 -4.26
N VAL A 232 6.79 14.15 -4.82
CA VAL A 232 8.12 14.77 -4.88
C VAL A 232 8.06 16.07 -5.69
N TYR A 233 7.36 16.06 -6.82
CA TYR A 233 7.18 17.24 -7.67
C TYR A 233 6.45 18.37 -6.96
N GLU A 234 5.38 18.09 -6.23
CA GLU A 234 4.65 19.09 -5.45
C GLU A 234 5.50 19.66 -4.31
N CYS A 235 6.28 18.83 -3.62
CA CYS A 235 7.22 19.29 -2.60
C CYS A 235 8.31 20.20 -3.20
N TYR A 236 8.84 19.84 -4.37
CA TYR A 236 9.82 20.65 -5.08
C TYR A 236 9.23 22.00 -5.51
N LEU A 237 8.04 22.03 -6.13
CA LEU A 237 7.39 23.29 -6.50
C LEU A 237 7.13 24.21 -5.29
N ALA A 238 6.84 23.63 -4.13
CA ALA A 238 6.58 24.39 -2.92
C ALA A 238 7.85 24.93 -2.25
N THR A 239 9.00 24.28 -2.41
CA THR A 239 10.20 24.55 -1.60
C THR A 239 11.46 24.88 -2.40
N GLY A 240 11.54 24.51 -3.68
CA GLY A 240 12.75 24.61 -4.50
C GLY A 240 13.88 23.66 -4.08
N ASP A 241 13.61 22.70 -3.20
CA ASP A 241 14.62 21.84 -2.59
C ASP A 241 15.08 20.73 -3.55
N LEU A 242 16.18 20.98 -4.27
CA LEU A 242 16.79 20.02 -5.19
C LEU A 242 17.51 18.87 -4.47
N ASP A 243 18.05 19.11 -3.27
CA ASP A 243 18.72 18.05 -2.50
C ASP A 243 17.70 16.96 -2.11
N PHE A 244 16.49 17.36 -1.73
CA PHE A 244 15.38 16.43 -1.50
C PHE A 244 14.98 15.65 -2.76
N VAL A 245 14.94 16.29 -3.93
CA VAL A 245 14.66 15.58 -5.19
C VAL A 245 15.75 14.54 -5.46
N GLN A 246 17.03 14.92 -5.33
CA GLN A 246 18.17 14.04 -5.55
C GLN A 246 18.18 12.86 -4.56
N GLU A 247 17.77 13.08 -3.31
CA GLU A 247 17.61 12.04 -2.28
C GLU A 247 16.60 10.96 -2.71
N ILE A 248 15.44 11.35 -3.26
CA ILE A 248 14.32 10.44 -3.53
C ILE A 248 14.37 9.84 -4.94
N LEU A 249 15.06 10.47 -5.90
CA LEU A 249 15.06 10.06 -7.31
C LEU A 249 15.39 8.58 -7.56
N PRO A 250 16.38 7.96 -6.88
CA PRO A 250 16.66 6.52 -7.06
C PRO A 250 15.48 5.62 -6.67
N MET A 251 14.66 6.05 -5.71
CA MET A 251 13.47 5.33 -5.27
C MET A 251 12.34 5.49 -6.29
N LEU A 252 12.20 6.65 -6.94
CA LEU A 252 11.25 6.81 -8.05
C LEU A 252 11.55 5.84 -9.21
N GLU A 253 12.83 5.68 -9.55
CA GLU A 253 13.24 4.68 -10.57
C GLU A 253 12.93 3.26 -10.16
N LYS A 254 13.22 2.91 -8.90
CA LYS A 254 12.98 1.57 -8.37
C LYS A 254 11.48 1.23 -8.42
N GLU A 255 10.62 2.18 -8.05
CA GLU A 255 9.17 2.00 -8.14
C GLU A 255 8.70 1.92 -9.60
N TYR A 256 9.20 2.78 -10.49
CA TYR A 256 8.85 2.73 -11.92
C TYR A 256 9.21 1.36 -12.52
N ASN A 257 10.36 0.80 -12.16
CA ASN A 257 10.76 -0.55 -12.55
C ASN A 257 9.82 -1.63 -12.01
N PHE A 258 9.29 -1.49 -10.79
CA PHE A 258 8.23 -2.38 -10.31
C PHE A 258 7.01 -2.35 -11.24
N TRP A 259 6.51 -1.18 -11.63
CA TRP A 259 5.37 -1.07 -12.54
C TRP A 259 5.67 -1.68 -13.91
N MET A 260 6.86 -1.43 -14.46
CA MET A 260 7.31 -2.03 -15.73
C MET A 260 7.38 -3.55 -15.67
N LEU A 261 7.88 -4.12 -14.57
CA LEU A 261 8.10 -5.57 -14.47
C LEU A 261 6.85 -6.33 -14.03
N GLN A 262 6.04 -5.74 -13.15
CA GLN A 262 4.95 -6.44 -12.45
C GLN A 262 3.56 -6.07 -12.96
N ARG A 263 3.41 -4.96 -13.70
CA ARG A 263 2.11 -4.42 -14.10
C ARG A 263 2.00 -4.06 -15.59
N ALA A 264 3.12 -3.95 -16.31
CA ALA A 264 3.10 -3.77 -17.76
C ALA A 264 2.68 -5.06 -18.48
N GLN A 265 1.93 -4.90 -19.57
CA GLN A 265 1.51 -5.93 -20.49
C GLN A 265 1.70 -5.42 -21.92
N THR A 266 1.82 -6.34 -22.87
CA THR A 266 2.00 -6.01 -24.29
C THR A 266 0.89 -6.68 -25.10
N LEU A 267 0.20 -5.88 -25.91
CA LEU A 267 -0.72 -6.34 -26.95
C LEU A 267 -0.05 -6.13 -28.31
N HIS A 268 -0.03 -7.17 -29.14
CA HIS A 268 0.37 -7.04 -30.54
C HIS A 268 -0.85 -6.61 -31.36
N ASP A 269 -0.77 -5.44 -32.00
CA ASP A 269 -1.77 -4.96 -32.95
C ASP A 269 -1.37 -5.44 -34.36
N GLU A 270 -2.03 -6.50 -34.84
CA GLU A 270 -1.75 -7.11 -36.14
C GLU A 270 -2.03 -6.17 -37.32
N GLU A 271 -3.02 -5.28 -37.20
CA GLU A 271 -3.38 -4.36 -38.28
C GLU A 271 -2.30 -3.29 -38.48
N ARG A 272 -1.72 -2.82 -37.38
CA ARG A 272 -0.66 -1.79 -37.39
C ARG A 272 0.75 -2.37 -37.39
N GLY A 273 0.90 -3.67 -37.11
CA GLY A 273 2.20 -4.32 -36.95
C GLY A 273 3.02 -3.77 -35.77
N VAL A 274 2.38 -3.21 -34.74
CA VAL A 274 3.05 -2.59 -33.58
C VAL A 274 2.68 -3.27 -32.27
N ASN A 275 3.62 -3.25 -31.33
CA ASN A 275 3.37 -3.69 -29.96
C ASN A 275 2.94 -2.49 -29.11
N ILE A 276 1.74 -2.58 -28.53
CA ILE A 276 1.20 -1.57 -27.60
C ILE A 276 1.47 -2.06 -26.18
N SER A 277 2.32 -1.32 -25.46
CA SER A 277 2.54 -1.55 -24.02
C SER A 277 1.55 -0.74 -23.20
N PHE A 278 0.94 -1.36 -22.20
CA PHE A 278 0.01 -0.72 -21.28
C PHE A 278 0.16 -1.31 -19.87
N PHE A 279 -0.34 -0.61 -18.87
CA PHE A 279 -0.29 -1.04 -17.48
C PHE A 279 -1.67 -1.46 -17.00
N GLN A 280 -1.73 -2.47 -16.13
CA GLN A 280 -2.95 -2.92 -15.47
C GLN A 280 -2.71 -3.17 -13.99
N TYR A 281 -3.70 -2.89 -13.16
CA TYR A 281 -3.71 -3.34 -11.76
C TYR A 281 -3.89 -4.86 -11.72
N ARG A 282 -2.87 -5.57 -11.23
CA ARG A 282 -2.74 -7.03 -11.40
C ARG A 282 -2.09 -7.69 -10.19
N ALA A 283 -2.61 -7.38 -9.01
CA ALA A 283 -2.29 -8.08 -7.78
C ALA A 283 -2.69 -9.56 -7.90
N SER A 284 -1.79 -10.45 -7.49
CA SER A 284 -2.00 -11.91 -7.52
C SER A 284 -2.19 -12.42 -6.10
N MET A 285 -3.33 -13.07 -5.86
CA MET A 285 -3.73 -13.61 -4.57
C MET A 285 -4.08 -15.09 -4.72
N LYS A 286 -3.59 -15.90 -3.79
CA LYS A 286 -3.97 -17.31 -3.65
C LYS A 286 -4.93 -17.58 -2.51
N THR A 287 -5.21 -16.55 -1.72
CA THR A 287 -6.04 -16.61 -0.53
C THR A 287 -6.95 -15.38 -0.47
N PRO A 288 -8.02 -15.41 0.34
CA PRO A 288 -8.82 -14.22 0.66
C PRO A 288 -7.94 -13.09 1.22
N ARG A 289 -8.30 -11.82 0.97
CA ARG A 289 -7.60 -10.70 1.61
C ARG A 289 -7.75 -10.78 3.13
N PRO A 290 -6.67 -10.70 3.92
CA PRO A 290 -6.79 -10.92 5.37
C PRO A 290 -7.67 -9.91 6.09
N GLU A 291 -7.66 -8.65 5.65
CA GLU A 291 -8.47 -7.57 6.20
C GLU A 291 -9.96 -7.63 5.79
N SER A 292 -10.31 -8.53 4.88
CA SER A 292 -11.68 -8.77 4.38
C SER A 292 -11.92 -10.26 4.15
N TYR A 293 -11.36 -11.09 5.03
CA TYR A 293 -11.24 -12.53 4.83
C TYR A 293 -12.59 -13.21 4.64
N ARG A 294 -13.57 -12.84 5.46
CA ARG A 294 -14.91 -13.45 5.42
C ARG A 294 -15.68 -13.02 4.18
N GLU A 295 -15.59 -11.74 3.85
CA GLU A 295 -16.25 -11.14 2.70
C GLU A 295 -15.75 -11.77 1.39
N ASP A 296 -14.43 -11.94 1.27
CA ASP A 296 -13.80 -12.56 0.10
C ASP A 296 -14.08 -14.08 0.00
N LEU A 297 -14.24 -14.78 1.13
CA LEU A 297 -14.69 -16.18 1.13
C LEU A 297 -16.15 -16.31 0.68
N GLU A 298 -17.03 -15.44 1.17
CA GLU A 298 -18.45 -15.45 0.83
C GLU A 298 -18.66 -15.20 -0.67
N LEU A 299 -17.90 -14.28 -1.27
CA LEU A 299 -17.94 -14.01 -2.72
C LEU A 299 -17.49 -15.21 -3.55
N ALA A 300 -16.54 -15.99 -3.04
CA ALA A 300 -15.97 -17.15 -3.72
C ALA A 300 -16.65 -18.49 -3.35
N LYS A 301 -17.73 -18.47 -2.55
CA LYS A 301 -18.33 -19.70 -1.99
C LYS A 301 -18.90 -20.65 -3.04
N ASP A 302 -19.48 -20.08 -4.11
CA ASP A 302 -20.17 -20.82 -5.17
C ASP A 302 -19.19 -21.32 -6.24
N LEU A 303 -17.91 -20.93 -6.17
CA LEU A 303 -16.86 -21.37 -7.08
C LEU A 303 -16.35 -22.75 -6.65
N HIS A 304 -16.17 -23.65 -7.61
CA HIS A 304 -15.87 -25.06 -7.32
C HIS A 304 -14.39 -25.41 -7.44
N SER A 305 -13.65 -24.76 -8.35
CA SER A 305 -12.22 -24.99 -8.50
C SER A 305 -11.38 -23.96 -7.72
N MET A 306 -10.18 -24.37 -7.27
CA MET A 306 -9.25 -23.40 -6.66
C MET A 306 -8.80 -22.34 -7.66
N ALA A 307 -8.61 -22.69 -8.94
CA ALA A 307 -8.20 -21.73 -9.96
C ALA A 307 -9.23 -20.58 -10.13
N GLU A 308 -10.52 -20.89 -10.09
CA GLU A 308 -11.58 -19.87 -10.11
C GLU A 308 -11.54 -18.98 -8.86
N LYS A 309 -11.32 -19.58 -7.68
CA LYS A 309 -11.20 -18.81 -6.43
C LYS A 309 -9.98 -17.90 -6.39
N GLU A 310 -8.82 -18.41 -6.81
CA GLU A 310 -7.59 -17.61 -6.92
C GLU A 310 -7.76 -16.46 -7.92
N LEU A 311 -8.43 -16.69 -9.06
CA LEU A 311 -8.75 -15.64 -10.01
C LEU A 311 -9.71 -14.61 -9.41
N MET A 312 -10.75 -15.05 -8.70
CA MET A 312 -11.69 -14.17 -8.00
C MET A 312 -10.96 -13.29 -6.97
N TRP A 313 -10.20 -13.89 -6.06
CA TRP A 313 -9.43 -13.17 -5.04
C TRP A 313 -8.40 -12.21 -5.65
N SER A 314 -7.78 -12.60 -6.77
CA SER A 314 -6.85 -11.72 -7.51
C SER A 314 -7.56 -10.52 -8.14
N ASN A 315 -8.77 -10.70 -8.71
CA ASN A 315 -9.55 -9.59 -9.25
C ASN A 315 -10.02 -8.62 -8.14
N ILE A 316 -10.41 -9.16 -6.98
CA ILE A 316 -10.78 -8.39 -5.79
C ILE A 316 -9.57 -7.60 -5.27
N ALA A 317 -8.42 -8.24 -5.10
CA ALA A 317 -7.21 -7.57 -4.63
C ALA A 317 -6.68 -6.54 -5.64
N SER A 318 -6.79 -6.80 -6.94
CA SER A 318 -6.52 -5.80 -7.97
C SER A 318 -7.49 -4.62 -7.89
N ALA A 319 -8.76 -4.85 -7.55
CA ALA A 319 -9.71 -3.75 -7.37
C ALA A 319 -9.29 -2.85 -6.18
N ALA A 320 -8.83 -3.44 -5.08
CA ALA A 320 -8.25 -2.71 -3.96
C ALA A 320 -6.94 -1.98 -4.35
N GLU A 321 -6.11 -2.57 -5.23
CA GLU A 321 -4.94 -1.90 -5.81
C GLU A 321 -5.31 -0.66 -6.64
N THR A 322 -6.54 -0.57 -7.15
CA THR A 322 -6.99 0.61 -7.91
C THR A 322 -7.34 1.80 -7.02
N GLY A 323 -7.59 1.58 -5.72
CA GLY A 323 -8.24 2.55 -4.82
C GLY A 323 -9.75 2.68 -4.98
N TRP A 324 -10.37 1.88 -5.87
CA TRP A 324 -11.80 1.86 -6.17
C TRP A 324 -12.44 0.50 -5.84
N ASP A 325 -12.22 0.01 -4.62
CA ASP A 325 -12.83 -1.19 -4.04
C ASP A 325 -14.15 -0.83 -3.29
N PHE A 326 -15.34 -1.04 -3.86
CA PHE A 326 -15.61 -1.59 -5.19
C PHE A 326 -16.49 -0.67 -6.03
N SER A 327 -16.42 -0.89 -7.35
CA SER A 327 -17.10 -0.06 -8.35
C SER A 327 -17.61 -0.93 -9.49
N THR A 328 -18.79 -0.60 -10.02
CA THR A 328 -19.35 -1.23 -11.22
C THR A 328 -18.44 -1.15 -12.42
N ARG A 329 -17.46 -0.20 -12.44
CA ARG A 329 -16.38 -0.12 -13.42
C ARG A 329 -15.64 -1.46 -13.60
N TRP A 330 -15.48 -2.22 -12.52
CA TRP A 330 -14.69 -3.46 -12.51
C TRP A 330 -15.53 -4.72 -12.73
N PHE A 331 -16.85 -4.58 -12.87
CA PHE A 331 -17.78 -5.71 -13.00
C PHE A 331 -18.11 -5.98 -14.48
N ALA A 332 -18.81 -7.07 -14.76
CA ALA A 332 -19.37 -7.31 -16.09
C ALA A 332 -20.31 -6.15 -16.49
N GLN A 333 -20.20 -5.71 -17.74
CA GLN A 333 -21.04 -4.65 -18.32
C GLN A 333 -22.18 -5.21 -19.19
N SER A 334 -22.28 -6.53 -19.27
CA SER A 334 -23.29 -7.25 -20.04
C SER A 334 -23.44 -8.67 -19.48
N GLY A 335 -24.52 -9.34 -19.87
CA GLY A 335 -24.83 -10.70 -19.42
C GLY A 335 -25.61 -10.77 -18.10
N PRO A 336 -25.91 -11.98 -17.62
CA PRO A 336 -26.79 -12.19 -16.47
C PRO A 336 -26.28 -11.61 -15.14
N GLU A 337 -24.96 -11.51 -14.98
CA GLU A 337 -24.30 -11.00 -13.75
C GLU A 337 -23.84 -9.55 -13.88
N MET A 338 -24.38 -8.81 -14.86
CA MET A 338 -24.02 -7.42 -15.11
C MET A 338 -24.16 -6.57 -13.83
N HIS A 339 -23.11 -5.81 -13.53
CA HIS A 339 -23.01 -4.96 -12.34
C HIS A 339 -23.08 -5.69 -10.98
N ASP A 340 -23.05 -7.03 -10.97
CA ASP A 340 -22.90 -7.81 -9.76
C ASP A 340 -21.42 -7.93 -9.38
N MET A 341 -21.11 -7.84 -8.09
CA MET A 341 -19.74 -7.97 -7.59
C MET A 341 -19.12 -9.35 -7.87
N LYS A 342 -19.93 -10.41 -7.97
CA LYS A 342 -19.46 -11.75 -8.37
C LYS A 342 -18.88 -11.77 -9.79
N SER A 343 -19.19 -10.79 -10.62
CA SER A 343 -18.64 -10.66 -11.98
C SER A 343 -17.40 -9.77 -12.07
N ILE A 344 -16.75 -9.48 -10.93
CA ILE A 344 -15.54 -8.65 -10.89
C ILE A 344 -14.42 -9.23 -11.76
N ARG A 345 -13.84 -8.37 -12.59
CA ARG A 345 -12.92 -8.73 -13.69
C ARG A 345 -11.82 -7.69 -13.90
N THR A 346 -11.30 -7.12 -12.81
CA THR A 346 -10.25 -6.09 -12.82
C THR A 346 -9.05 -6.43 -13.72
N TRP A 347 -8.61 -7.69 -13.74
CA TRP A 347 -7.51 -8.15 -14.60
C TRP A 347 -7.80 -8.03 -16.10
N SER A 348 -9.07 -7.97 -16.49
CA SER A 348 -9.51 -7.87 -17.88
C SER A 348 -9.72 -6.42 -18.35
N ILE A 349 -9.38 -5.43 -17.53
CA ILE A 349 -9.61 -4.01 -17.84
C ILE A 349 -8.28 -3.28 -17.93
N VAL A 350 -8.11 -2.43 -18.95
CA VAL A 350 -6.98 -1.50 -19.06
C VAL A 350 -7.39 -0.16 -18.45
N PRO A 351 -6.87 0.21 -17.27
CA PRO A 351 -7.32 1.38 -16.53
C PRO A 351 -6.65 2.66 -17.04
N VAL A 352 -7.45 3.61 -17.55
CA VAL A 352 -6.97 4.89 -18.11
C VAL A 352 -6.21 5.74 -17.09
N ASP A 353 -6.67 5.74 -15.84
CA ASP A 353 -6.05 6.40 -14.70
C ASP A 353 -4.65 5.87 -14.42
N LEU A 354 -4.44 4.56 -14.33
CA LEU A 354 -3.10 4.00 -14.12
C LEU A 354 -2.13 4.41 -15.24
N ASN A 355 -2.57 4.29 -16.50
CA ASN A 355 -1.72 4.63 -17.63
C ASN A 355 -1.41 6.14 -17.68
N ALA A 356 -2.35 6.99 -17.26
CA ALA A 356 -2.10 8.42 -17.08
C ALA A 356 -1.11 8.69 -15.94
N PHE A 357 -1.22 8.00 -14.80
CA PHE A 357 -0.28 8.12 -13.68
C PHE A 357 1.14 7.70 -14.08
N ILE A 358 1.30 6.56 -14.76
CA ILE A 358 2.62 6.13 -15.23
C ILE A 358 3.21 7.12 -16.25
N CYS A 359 2.38 7.67 -17.14
CA CYS A 359 2.80 8.69 -18.11
C CYS A 359 3.33 9.96 -17.42
N ILE A 360 2.59 10.49 -16.42
CA ILE A 360 3.06 11.69 -15.69
C ILE A 360 4.29 11.38 -14.84
N ASN A 361 4.39 10.19 -14.25
CA ASN A 361 5.57 9.78 -13.49
C ASN A 361 6.83 9.76 -14.37
N ALA A 362 6.75 9.18 -15.57
CA ALA A 362 7.86 9.17 -16.52
C ALA A 362 8.30 10.60 -16.91
N ARG A 363 7.34 11.50 -17.13
CA ARG A 363 7.63 12.92 -17.45
C ARG A 363 8.28 13.66 -16.28
N ILE A 364 7.76 13.50 -15.06
CA ILE A 364 8.33 14.11 -13.85
C ILE A 364 9.77 13.64 -13.65
N MET A 365 9.99 12.33 -13.74
CA MET A 365 11.32 11.76 -13.58
C MET A 365 12.30 12.25 -14.65
N ALA A 366 11.86 12.34 -15.92
CA ALA A 366 12.69 12.90 -16.98
C ALA A 366 13.07 14.36 -16.68
N SER A 367 12.12 15.19 -16.25
CA SER A 367 12.40 16.57 -15.86
C SER A 367 13.34 16.66 -14.66
N PHE A 368 13.23 15.78 -13.66
CA PHE A 368 14.18 15.74 -12.55
C PHE A 368 15.60 15.40 -12.99
N TYR A 369 15.76 14.48 -13.95
CA TYR A 369 17.06 14.16 -14.53
C TYR A 369 17.67 15.27 -15.38
N GLU A 370 16.87 16.20 -15.90
CA GLU A 370 17.36 17.34 -16.66
C GLU A 370 17.84 18.50 -15.75
N ILE A 371 17.30 18.60 -14.53
CA ILE A 371 17.60 19.72 -13.61
C ILE A 371 18.64 19.38 -12.53
N ILE A 372 18.96 18.09 -12.33
CA ILE A 372 20.05 17.60 -11.48
C ILE A 372 21.28 17.38 -12.36
#